data_AF-A0A151LNY9-F1
#
_entry.id   AF-A0A151LNY9-F1
#
_cell.length_a   1.000
_cell.length_b   1.000
_cell.length_c   1.000
_cell.angle_alpha   90.00
_cell.angle_beta   90.00
_cell.angle_gamma   90.00
#
_symmetry.space_group_name_H-M   'P 1'
#
loop_
_entity.id
_entity.type
_entity.pdbx_description
1 polymer ?
#
loop_
_entity_poly.entity_id
_entity_poly.type
_entity_poly.pdbx_seq_one_letter_code
_entity_poly.pdbx_strand_id
1 'polypeptide(L)'
;KSTNKKVTQSEILQKLIEEKKKELQEEKKKKENLNVHEMELEENINHIRRNEQNNYDEYIYATGIDNVISALENVSFEKTKSVKAAYKKFEEENLPIIKEEHKGLKLSQYKQMLWKQFKKSAENPMNQKE
;
A
#
# COMPACT_ATOMS: atom_id res chain seq x y z
N LYS A 1 -36.69 -45.32 -48.34
CA LYS A 1 -36.90 -46.43 -47.38
C LYS A 1 -36.39 -45.96 -46.02
N SER A 2 -37.27 -45.54 -45.11
CA SER A 2 -36.89 -45.19 -43.73
C SER A 2 -36.59 -46.49 -43.00
N THR A 3 -35.32 -46.76 -42.73
CA THR A 3 -34.92 -47.93 -41.95
C THR A 3 -35.22 -47.63 -40.48
N ASN A 4 -36.29 -48.22 -39.93
CA ASN A 4 -36.56 -48.21 -38.49
C ASN A 4 -35.40 -48.91 -37.78
N LYS A 5 -34.41 -48.12 -37.36
CA LYS A 5 -33.25 -48.59 -36.59
C LYS A 5 -33.77 -48.95 -35.20
N LYS A 6 -33.77 -50.24 -34.87
CA LYS A 6 -34.19 -50.73 -33.55
C LYS A 6 -33.21 -50.18 -32.52
N VAL A 7 -33.71 -49.34 -31.63
CA VAL A 7 -32.95 -48.82 -30.48
C VAL A 7 -33.02 -49.82 -29.34
N THR A 8 -31.90 -49.99 -28.64
CA THR A 8 -31.80 -50.95 -27.54
C THR A 8 -32.35 -50.33 -26.26
N GLN A 9 -32.92 -51.12 -25.35
CA GLN A 9 -33.45 -50.63 -24.06
C GLN A 9 -32.42 -49.79 -23.26
N SER A 10 -31.14 -50.14 -23.37
CA SER A 10 -30.02 -49.40 -22.79
C SER A 10 -29.84 -47.99 -23.35
N GLU A 11 -30.01 -47.78 -24.67
CA GLU A 11 -29.91 -46.47 -25.31
C GLU A 11 -31.06 -45.55 -24.88
N ILE A 12 -32.26 -46.10 -24.70
CA ILE A 12 -33.44 -45.34 -24.23
C ILE A 12 -33.20 -44.83 -22.80
N LEU A 13 -32.68 -45.69 -21.92
CA LEU A 13 -32.34 -45.31 -20.55
C LEU A 13 -31.23 -44.25 -20.48
N GLN A 14 -30.18 -44.39 -21.29
CA GLN A 14 -29.11 -43.39 -21.37
C GLN A 14 -29.65 -42.03 -21.79
N LYS A 15 -30.51 -41.98 -22.81
CA LYS A 15 -31.11 -40.73 -23.30
C LYS A 15 -31.99 -40.06 -22.24
N LEU A 16 -32.78 -40.83 -21.50
CA LEU A 16 -33.60 -40.32 -20.40
C LEU A 16 -32.76 -39.75 -19.25
N ILE A 17 -31.66 -40.42 -18.89
CA ILE A 17 -30.72 -39.94 -17.88
C ILE A 17 -30.06 -38.63 -18.33
N GLU A 18 -29.72 -38.53 -19.61
CA GLU A 18 -29.07 -37.35 -20.17
C GLU A 18 -30.03 -36.15 -20.30
N GLU A 19 -31.28 -36.37 -20.68
CA GLU A 19 -32.36 -35.36 -20.60
C GLU A 19 -32.54 -34.86 -19.17
N LYS A 20 -32.69 -35.78 -18.19
CA LYS A 20 -32.79 -35.42 -16.77
C LYS A 20 -31.60 -34.62 -16.27
N LYS A 21 -30.37 -34.96 -16.68
CA LYS A 21 -29.17 -34.21 -16.32
C LYS A 21 -29.17 -32.80 -16.93
N LYS A 22 -29.61 -32.65 -18.17
CA LYS A 22 -29.73 -31.34 -18.83
C LYS A 22 -30.75 -30.44 -18.15
N GLU A 23 -31.95 -30.96 -17.86
CA GLU A 23 -32.98 -30.22 -17.11
C GLU A 23 -32.44 -29.69 -15.77
N LEU A 24 -31.74 -30.55 -15.03
CA LEU A 24 -31.19 -30.21 -13.72
C LEU A 24 -30.05 -29.18 -13.80
N GLN A 25 -29.27 -29.18 -14.89
CA GLN A 25 -28.27 -28.14 -15.17
C GLN A 25 -28.91 -26.80 -15.56
N GLU A 26 -29.98 -26.83 -16.36
CA GLU A 26 -30.71 -25.60 -16.74
C GLU A 26 -31.41 -24.95 -15.55
N GLU A 27 -32.01 -25.74 -14.65
CA GLU A 27 -32.58 -25.22 -13.41
C GLU A 27 -31.53 -24.58 -12.50
N LYS A 28 -30.34 -25.19 -12.38
CA LYS A 28 -29.22 -24.62 -11.61
C LYS A 28 -28.77 -23.29 -12.19
N LYS A 29 -28.56 -23.21 -13.51
CA LYS A 29 -28.20 -21.97 -14.20
C LYS A 29 -29.27 -20.89 -14.02
N LYS A 30 -30.56 -21.22 -14.12
CA LYS A 30 -31.64 -20.25 -13.89
C LYS A 30 -31.63 -19.70 -12.47
N LYS A 31 -31.42 -20.54 -11.45
CA LYS A 31 -31.30 -20.10 -10.05
C LYS A 31 -30.09 -19.22 -9.81
N GLU A 32 -28.94 -19.56 -10.41
CA GLU A 32 -27.71 -18.80 -10.28
C GLU A 32 -27.82 -17.39 -10.90
N ASN A 33 -28.49 -17.26 -12.05
CA ASN A 33 -28.70 -15.96 -12.72
C ASN A 33 -29.73 -15.05 -12.02
N LEU A 34 -30.66 -15.61 -11.22
CA LEU A 34 -31.62 -14.83 -10.44
C LEU A 34 -30.99 -14.24 -9.16
N ASN A 35 -29.92 -14.86 -8.66
CA ASN A 35 -29.24 -14.47 -7.41
C ASN A 35 -28.30 -13.26 -7.56
N VAL A 36 -28.22 -12.64 -8.74
CA VAL A 36 -27.26 -11.56 -9.01
C VAL A 36 -27.55 -10.30 -8.17
N HIS A 37 -28.80 -10.06 -7.79
CA HIS A 37 -29.20 -8.90 -6.96
C HIS A 37 -28.98 -9.08 -5.46
N GLU A 38 -28.73 -10.30 -4.99
CA GLU A 38 -28.52 -10.64 -3.57
C GLU A 38 -27.03 -10.85 -3.22
N MET A 39 -26.13 -10.76 -4.21
CA MET A 39 -24.70 -10.83 -3.94
C MET A 39 -24.23 -9.59 -3.18
N GLU A 40 -23.70 -9.77 -1.97
CA GLU A 40 -23.03 -8.72 -1.23
C GLU A 40 -21.84 -8.21 -2.06
N LEU A 41 -21.74 -6.88 -2.23
CA LEU A 41 -20.63 -6.28 -2.93
C LEU A 41 -19.37 -6.43 -2.09
N GLU A 42 -18.36 -7.12 -2.65
CA GLU A 42 -17.04 -7.19 -2.03
C GLU A 42 -16.38 -5.81 -2.04
N GLU A 43 -15.77 -5.43 -0.92
CA GLU A 43 -15.04 -4.17 -0.81
C GLU A 43 -13.82 -4.15 -1.75
N ASN A 44 -13.53 -2.99 -2.34
CA ASN A 44 -12.37 -2.84 -3.21
C ASN A 44 -11.06 -2.93 -2.40
N ILE A 45 -10.24 -3.93 -2.71
CA ILE A 45 -8.92 -4.16 -2.10
C ILE A 45 -8.01 -2.92 -2.05
N ASN A 46 -8.12 -2.01 -3.02
CA ASN A 46 -7.31 -0.79 -3.03
C ASN A 46 -7.75 0.21 -1.95
N HIS A 47 -9.04 0.24 -1.60
CA HIS A 47 -9.54 1.03 -0.48
C HIS A 47 -9.09 0.46 0.87
N ILE A 48 -9.13 -0.87 1.03
CA ILE A 48 -8.65 -1.55 2.23
C ILE A 48 -7.16 -1.24 2.47
N ARG A 49 -6.29 -1.52 1.49
CA ARG A 49 -4.85 -1.27 1.60
C ARG A 49 -4.52 0.18 1.91
N ARG A 50 -5.23 1.12 1.27
CA ARG A 50 -5.05 2.55 1.53
C ARG A 50 -5.42 2.87 2.98
N ASN A 51 -6.55 2.37 3.47
CA ASN A 51 -7.02 2.67 4.82
C ASN A 51 -6.10 2.02 5.87
N GLU A 52 -5.66 0.77 5.69
CA GLU A 52 -4.67 0.11 6.55
C GLU A 52 -3.36 0.90 6.63
N GLN A 53 -2.88 1.40 5.49
CA GLN A 53 -1.66 2.21 5.44
C GLN A 53 -1.83 3.62 6.05
N ASN A 54 -3.07 4.13 6.07
CA ASN A 54 -3.43 5.40 6.71
C ASN A 54 -4.09 5.20 8.08
N ASN A 55 -3.92 4.02 8.70
CA ASN A 55 -4.48 3.71 10.01
C ASN A 55 -3.67 4.42 11.10
N TYR A 56 -3.85 5.73 11.18
CA TYR A 56 -3.32 6.58 12.24
C TYR A 56 -4.42 6.77 13.30
N ASP A 57 -4.05 6.74 14.58
CA ASP A 57 -4.98 6.89 15.71
C ASP A 57 -5.67 8.28 15.75
N GLU A 58 -5.12 9.27 15.05
CA GLU A 58 -5.61 10.66 15.07
C GLU A 58 -5.75 11.20 13.64
N TYR A 59 -7.00 11.39 13.20
CA TYR A 59 -7.31 11.99 11.90
C TYR A 59 -7.56 13.50 12.08
N ILE A 60 -6.65 14.32 11.55
CA ILE A 60 -6.83 15.78 11.56
C ILE A 60 -7.77 16.15 10.40
N TYR A 61 -9.05 16.39 10.71
CA TYR A 61 -10.02 16.89 9.75
C TYR A 61 -9.83 18.41 9.55
N ALA A 62 -8.94 18.77 8.64
CA ALA A 62 -8.69 20.15 8.27
C ALA A 62 -9.18 20.42 6.84
N THR A 63 -10.35 21.05 6.72
CA THR A 63 -10.87 21.52 5.42
C THR A 63 -10.43 22.96 5.19
N GLY A 64 -9.52 23.20 4.24
CA GLY A 64 -8.98 24.52 3.92
C GLY A 64 -7.56 24.78 4.45
N ILE A 65 -6.82 25.69 3.79
CA ILE A 65 -5.39 25.94 4.06
C ILE A 65 -5.18 26.42 5.50
N ASP A 66 -5.99 27.36 5.99
CA ASP A 66 -5.84 27.94 7.33
C ASP A 66 -6.07 26.93 8.45
N ASN A 67 -7.01 25.99 8.24
CA ASN A 67 -7.28 24.91 9.18
C ASN A 67 -6.12 23.89 9.20
N VAL A 68 -5.50 23.63 8.05
CA VAL A 68 -4.31 22.78 7.95
C VAL A 68 -3.13 23.42 8.67
N ILE A 69 -2.91 24.73 8.48
CA ILE A 69 -1.82 25.46 9.13
C ILE A 69 -2.01 25.46 10.66
N SER A 70 -3.20 25.79 11.15
CA SER A 70 -3.51 25.79 12.59
C SER A 70 -3.32 24.41 13.22
N ALA A 71 -3.72 23.34 12.52
CA ALA A 71 -3.53 21.98 13.03
C ALA A 71 -2.05 21.55 13.05
N LEU A 72 -1.25 22.05 12.11
CA LEU A 72 0.21 21.81 12.07
C LEU A 72 0.98 22.69 13.05
N GLU A 73 0.44 23.83 13.49
CA GLU A 73 1.11 24.75 14.41
C GLU A 73 1.34 24.13 15.79
N ASN A 74 0.45 23.24 16.23
CA ASN A 74 0.60 22.47 17.47
C ASN A 74 1.63 21.33 17.37
N VAL A 75 2.13 21.01 16.18
CA VAL A 75 3.21 20.04 15.98
C VAL A 75 4.53 20.77 16.18
N SER A 76 5.17 20.61 17.34
CA SER A 76 6.45 21.27 17.63
C SER A 76 7.56 20.81 16.66
N PHE A 77 7.82 21.62 15.64
CA PHE A 77 8.94 21.47 14.71
C PHE A 77 10.27 22.02 15.27
N GLU A 78 10.32 22.39 16.54
CA GLU A 78 11.51 23.00 17.14
C GLU A 78 12.72 22.05 17.07
N LYS A 79 12.47 20.75 17.31
CA LYS A 79 13.50 19.71 17.19
C LYS A 79 14.04 19.61 15.76
N THR A 80 13.21 19.74 14.73
CA THR A 80 13.66 19.65 13.32
C THR A 80 14.41 20.90 12.85
N LYS A 81 14.01 22.09 13.32
CA LYS A 81 14.73 23.35 13.09
C LYS A 81 16.12 23.32 13.74
N SER A 82 16.21 22.82 14.98
CA SER A 82 17.47 22.66 15.72
C SER A 82 18.44 21.69 15.01
N VAL A 83 17.95 20.56 14.51
CA VAL A 83 18.76 19.57 13.78
C VAL A 83 19.38 20.15 12.51
N LYS A 84 18.63 20.96 11.75
CA LYS A 84 19.15 21.60 10.53
C LYS A 84 20.26 22.60 10.85
N ALA A 85 20.10 23.39 11.90
CA ALA A 85 21.12 24.34 12.35
C ALA A 85 22.39 23.62 12.83
N ALA A 86 22.22 22.58 13.66
CA ALA A 86 23.31 21.75 14.16
C ALA A 86 24.08 21.05 13.03
N TYR A 87 23.38 20.49 12.04
CA TYR A 87 24.02 19.84 10.89
C TYR A 87 24.85 20.84 10.06
N LYS A 88 24.35 22.06 9.85
CA LYS A 88 25.07 23.08 9.09
C LYS A 88 26.38 23.46 9.79
N LYS A 89 26.34 23.65 11.11
CA LYS A 89 27.55 23.92 11.91
C LYS A 89 28.55 22.77 11.82
N PHE A 90 28.06 21.53 11.97
CA PHE A 90 28.89 20.32 11.83
C PHE A 90 29.51 20.19 10.43
N GLU A 91 28.74 20.50 9.37
CA GLU A 91 29.22 20.47 7.99
C GLU A 91 30.37 21.47 7.78
N GLU A 92 30.23 22.72 8.23
CA GLU A 92 31.24 23.76 8.06
C GLU A 92 32.57 23.41 8.75
N GLU A 93 32.52 22.82 9.94
CA GLU A 93 33.70 22.42 10.72
C GLU A 93 34.39 21.17 10.16
N ASN A 94 33.63 20.15 9.72
CA ASN A 94 34.17 18.84 9.36
C ASN A 94 34.44 18.66 7.86
N LEU A 95 33.82 19.48 6.99
CA LEU A 95 34.03 19.42 5.54
C LEU A 95 35.50 19.58 5.11
N PRO A 96 36.33 20.51 5.65
CA PRO A 96 37.74 20.59 5.26
C PRO A 96 38.52 19.33 5.67
N ILE A 97 38.25 18.78 6.85
CA ILE A 97 38.95 17.59 7.39
C ILE A 97 38.69 16.37 6.49
N ILE A 98 37.42 16.12 6.14
CA ILE A 98 37.05 14.97 5.29
C ILE A 98 37.57 15.13 3.86
N LYS A 99 37.68 16.37 3.35
CA LYS A 99 38.29 16.61 2.03
C LYS A 99 39.79 16.29 2.01
N GLU A 100 40.49 16.51 3.13
CA GLU A 100 41.90 16.17 3.25
C GLU A 100 42.12 14.65 3.41
N GLU A 101 41.27 13.98 4.19
CA GLU A 101 41.33 12.54 4.43
C GLU A 101 40.94 11.71 3.19
N HIS A 102 39.93 12.17 2.44
CA HIS A 102 39.39 11.46 1.28
C HIS A 102 39.44 12.28 0.00
N LYS A 103 40.64 12.65 -0.43
CA LYS A 103 40.85 13.43 -1.66
C LYS A 103 40.26 12.71 -2.88
N GLY A 104 39.62 13.48 -3.76
CA GLY A 104 39.10 13.00 -5.06
C GLY A 104 37.64 12.56 -5.09
N LEU A 105 36.91 12.60 -3.97
CA LEU A 105 35.47 12.33 -3.97
C LEU A 105 34.64 13.54 -4.42
N LYS A 106 33.44 13.27 -4.92
CA LYS A 106 32.45 14.31 -5.28
C LYS A 106 31.87 14.95 -4.02
N LEU A 107 31.50 16.24 -4.09
CA LEU A 107 30.87 16.96 -2.98
C LEU A 107 29.65 16.23 -2.37
N SER A 108 28.85 15.57 -3.21
CA SER A 108 27.70 14.77 -2.75
C SER A 108 28.12 13.59 -1.85
N GLN A 109 29.25 12.94 -2.13
CA GLN A 109 29.76 11.83 -1.33
C GLN A 109 30.30 12.32 0.02
N TYR A 110 31.00 13.46 0.05
CA TYR A 110 31.41 14.09 1.31
C TYR A 110 30.20 14.44 2.18
N LYS A 111 29.15 15.05 1.60
CA LYS A 111 27.91 15.36 2.33
C LYS A 111 27.23 14.10 2.86
N GLN A 112 27.21 13.01 2.10
CA GLN A 112 26.68 11.73 2.58
C GLN A 112 27.48 11.17 3.76
N MET A 113 28.80 11.29 3.73
CA MET A 113 29.67 10.85 4.81
C MET A 113 29.49 11.71 6.07
N LEU A 114 29.47 13.03 5.91
CA LEU A 114 29.18 13.98 6.99
C LEU A 114 27.82 13.72 7.63
N TRP A 115 26.78 13.49 6.83
CA TRP A 115 25.45 13.17 7.36
C TRP A 115 25.44 11.86 8.16
N LYS A 116 26.17 10.83 7.72
CA LYS A 116 26.32 9.58 8.47
C LYS A 116 27.04 9.77 9.81
N GLN A 117 28.09 10.59 9.84
CA GLN A 117 28.81 10.93 11.07
C GLN A 117 27.95 11.77 12.01
N PHE A 118 27.28 12.80 11.49
CA PHE A 118 26.38 13.67 12.25
C PHE A 118 25.25 12.89 12.93
N LYS A 119 24.62 11.95 12.22
CA LYS A 119 23.58 11.08 12.83
C LYS A 119 24.04 10.34 14.08
N LYS A 120 25.33 10.04 14.21
CA LYS A 120 25.92 9.35 15.37
C LYS A 120 26.57 10.31 16.37
N SER A 121 26.74 11.57 16.01
CA SER A 121 27.39 12.58 16.84
C SER A 121 26.50 13.01 18.00
N ALA A 122 27.12 13.43 19.11
CA ALA A 122 26.44 14.06 20.24
C ALA A 122 25.89 15.46 19.90
N GLU A 123 26.42 16.09 18.83
CA GLU A 123 25.95 17.37 18.30
C GLU A 123 24.59 17.28 17.61
N ASN A 124 24.06 16.08 17.36
CA ASN A 124 22.71 15.92 16.82
C ASN A 124 21.67 16.07 17.93
N PRO A 125 20.80 17.10 17.89
CA PRO A 125 19.77 17.30 18.90
C PRO A 125 18.81 16.12 19.06
N MET A 126 18.69 15.24 18.06
CA MET A 126 17.90 14.00 18.16
C MET A 126 18.53 12.93 19.06
N ASN A 127 19.84 13.01 19.30
CA ASN A 127 20.58 12.03 20.12
C ASN A 127 20.72 12.48 21.58
N GLN A 128 20.39 13.74 21.88
CA GLN A 128 20.32 14.25 23.24
C GLN A 128 19.08 13.64 23.89
N LYS A 129 19.28 12.63 24.74
CA LYS A 129 18.23 12.13 25.62
C LYS A 129 17.94 13.23 26.63
N GLU A 130 16.70 13.72 26.66
CA GLU A 130 16.17 14.37 27.87
C GLU A 130 16.21 13.39 29.05
#